data_AF-A0A8S3ECS1-F1
#
_entry.id   AF-A0A8S3ECS1-F1
#
_cell.length_a   1.000
_cell.length_b   1.000
_cell.length_c   1.000
_cell.angle_alpha   90.00
_cell.angle_beta   90.00
_cell.angle_gamma   90.00
#
_symmetry.space_group_name_H-M   'P 1'
#
loop_
_entity.id
_entity.type
_entity.pdbx_description
1 polymer ?
#
loop_
_entity_poly.entity_id
_entity_poly.type
_entity_poly.pdbx_seq_one_letter_code
_entity_poly.pdbx_strand_id
1 'polypeptide(L)' 'PFYCGIGACLALGRDLVESHYKACLYAGVNIRGTNAEVMPAQWEYQVGPSE' A
#
# COMPACT_ATOMS: atom_id res chain seq x y z
N PRO A 1 -9.11 4.67 -14.18
CA PRO A 1 -9.94 4.26 -13.02
C PRO A 1 -9.40 2.98 -12.37
N PHE A 2 -8.23 3.08 -11.71
CA PHE A 2 -7.56 2.00 -10.96
C PHE A 2 -6.61 2.62 -9.92
N TYR A 3 -5.90 3.68 -10.32
CA TYR A 3 -5.18 4.58 -9.42
C TYR A 3 -6.12 5.14 -8.34
N CYS A 4 -5.81 4.88 -7.07
CA CYS A 4 -6.65 5.19 -5.90
C CYS A 4 -8.10 4.64 -5.95
N GLY A 5 -8.34 3.56 -6.70
CA GLY A 5 -9.66 2.94 -6.81
C GLY A 5 -10.15 2.34 -5.49
N ILE A 6 -11.44 2.49 -5.21
CA ILE A 6 -12.14 1.85 -4.08
C ILE A 6 -13.19 0.89 -4.67
N GLY A 7 -13.19 -0.36 -4.24
CA GLY A 7 -14.15 -1.38 -4.66
C GLY A 7 -13.51 -2.74 -4.98
N ALA A 8 -14.21 -3.84 -4.69
CA ALA A 8 -13.73 -5.21 -4.80
C ALA A 8 -13.23 -5.62 -6.19
N CYS A 9 -13.72 -4.97 -7.25
CA CYS A 9 -13.29 -5.22 -8.63
C CYS A 9 -12.09 -4.38 -9.09
N LEU A 10 -11.66 -3.39 -8.29
CA LEU A 10 -10.62 -2.42 -8.66
C LEU A 10 -9.42 -2.44 -7.71
N ALA A 11 -9.61 -2.79 -6.43
CA ALA A 11 -8.57 -2.82 -5.39
C ALA A 11 -8.33 -4.26 -4.88
N LEU A 12 -7.87 -5.13 -5.78
CA LEU A 12 -7.49 -6.51 -5.45
C LEU A 12 -6.28 -6.51 -4.51
N GLY A 13 -6.35 -7.26 -3.41
CA GLY A 13 -5.22 -7.42 -2.47
C GLY A 13 -5.08 -6.32 -1.42
N ARG A 14 -6.11 -5.50 -1.18
CA ARG A 14 -6.09 -4.45 -0.14
C ARG A 14 -5.77 -4.99 1.26
N ASP A 15 -6.32 -6.14 1.64
CA ASP A 15 -6.09 -6.74 2.96
C ASP A 15 -4.60 -7.03 3.21
N LEU A 16 -3.88 -7.46 2.16
CA LEU A 16 -2.44 -7.68 2.21
C LEU A 16 -1.69 -6.36 2.46
N VAL A 17 -2.02 -5.31 1.70
CA VAL A 17 -1.36 -4.00 1.80
C VAL A 17 -1.63 -3.34 3.15
N GLU A 18 -2.86 -3.44 3.68
CA GLU A 18 -3.18 -2.92 5.01
C GLU A 18 -2.45 -3.68 6.12
N SER A 19 -2.34 -5.01 6.01
CA SER A 19 -1.58 -5.81 6.98
C SER A 19 -0.08 -5.48 6.93
N HIS A 20 0.48 -5.29 5.72
CA HIS A 20 1.86 -4.88 5.50
C HIS A 20 2.13 -3.51 6.11
N TYR A 21 1.25 -2.54 5.89
CA TYR A 21 1.40 -1.18 6.43
C TYR A 21 1.48 -1.19 7.97
N LYS A 22 0.57 -1.94 8.62
CA LYS A 22 0.56 -2.10 10.08
C LYS A 22 1.80 -2.83 10.58
N ALA A 23 2.26 -3.87 9.88
CA ALA A 23 3.46 -4.61 10.23
C ALA A 23 4.72 -3.73 10.15
N CYS A 24 4.84 -2.88 9.11
CA CYS A 24 5.93 -1.93 8.98
C CYS A 24 5.96 -0.91 10.12
N LEU A 25 4.81 -0.36 10.50
CA LEU A 25 4.69 0.55 11.65
C LEU A 25 5.10 -0.15 12.96
N TYR A 26 4.65 -1.39 13.17
CA TYR A 26 5.02 -2.17 14.35
C TYR A 26 6.52 -2.48 14.41
N ALA A 27 7.13 -2.80 13.26
CA ALA A 27 8.54 -3.09 13.14
C ALA A 27 9.46 -1.85 13.24
N GLY A 28 8.88 -0.63 13.35
CA GLY A 28 9.64 0.61 13.37
C GLY A 28 10.19 1.03 12.00
N VAL A 29 9.69 0.44 10.91
CA VAL A 29 10.00 0.88 9.55
C VAL A 29 9.36 2.24 9.32
N ASN A 30 10.14 3.20 8.82
CA ASN A 30 9.66 4.56 8.52
C ASN A 30 8.82 4.59 7.23
N ILE A 31 7.71 3.85 7.22
CA ILE A 31 6.75 3.81 6.12
C ILE A 31 5.94 5.12 6.10
N ARG A 32 5.80 5.72 4.92
CA ARG A 32 5.12 7.02 4.74
C ARG A 32 3.80 6.92 3.99
N GLY A 33 3.62 5.89 3.19
CA GLY A 33 2.43 5.75 2.38
C GLY A 33 2.35 4.41 1.67
N THR A 34 1.16 4.11 1.20
CA THR A 34 0.86 3.02 0.26
C THR A 34 -0.21 3.49 -0.71
N ASN A 35 -0.12 3.13 -1.98
CA ASN A 35 -1.15 3.41 -2.98
C ASN A 35 -1.35 2.22 -3.95
N ALA A 36 -2.57 2.12 -4.48
CA ALA A 36 -2.85 1.22 -5.59
C ALA A 36 -2.33 1.86 -6.88
N GLU A 37 -1.57 1.09 -7.65
CA GLU A 37 -0.93 1.55 -8.88
C GLU A 37 -1.82 1.40 -10.12
N VAL A 38 -1.31 1.83 -11.27
CA VAL A 38 -2.07 1.87 -12.53
C VAL A 38 -2.49 0.47 -13.02
N MET A 39 -1.69 -0.56 -12.74
CA MET A 39 -2.00 -1.95 -13.11
C MET A 39 -2.87 -2.62 -12.03
N PRO A 40 -3.89 -3.43 -12.40
CA PRO A 40 -4.66 -4.18 -11.42
C PRO A 40 -3.76 -5.11 -10.58
N ALA A 41 -3.99 -5.13 -9.27
CA ALA A 41 -3.18 -5.84 -8.26
C ALA A 41 -1.73 -5.34 -8.09
N GLN A 42 -1.35 -4.21 -8.71
CA GLN A 42 -0.08 -3.54 -8.42
C GLN A 42 -0.26 -2.54 -7.28
N TRP A 43 0.69 -2.53 -6.35
CA TRP A 43 0.70 -1.63 -5.19
C TRP A 43 2.10 -1.07 -4.97
N GLU A 44 2.18 0.15 -4.49
CA GLU A 44 3.42 0.81 -4.09
C GLU A 44 3.38 1.13 -2.59
N TYR A 45 4.54 1.12 -1.94
CA TYR A 45 4.76 1.61 -0.58
C TYR A 45 6.01 2.48 -0.55
N GLN A 46 5.97 3.57 0.22
CA GLN A 46 7.09 4.50 0.33
C GLN A 46 7.73 4.41 1.72
N VAL A 47 9.06 4.34 1.76
CA VAL A 47 9.87 4.33 2.99
C VAL A 47 10.82 5.52 2.97
N GLY A 48 10.92 6.25 4.09
CA GLY A 48 11.91 7.29 4.30
C GLY A 48 11.36 8.72 4.39
N PRO A 49 12.21 9.78 4.33
CA PRO A 49 13.67 9.70 4.40
C PRO A 49 14.10 9.05 5.72
N SER A 50 15.03 8.11 5.61
CA SER A 50 15.69 7.46 6.74
C SER A 50 17.06 8.11 6.88
N GLU A 51 17.49 8.37 8.12
CA GLU A 51 18.83 8.91 8.40
C GLU A 51 19.96 7.97 8.00
#